data_AF-A0A7S4SYV9-F1
#
_entry.id   AF-A0A7S4SYV9-F1
#
_cell.length_a   1.000
_cell.length_b   1.000
_cell.length_c   1.000
_cell.angle_alpha   90.00
_cell.angle_beta   90.00
_cell.angle_gamma   90.00
#
_symmetry.space_group_name_H-M   'P 1'
#
loop_
_entity.id
_entity.type
_entity.pdbx_description
1 polymer ?
#
loop_
_entity_poly.entity_id
_entity_poly.type
_entity_poly.pdbx_seq_one_letter_code
_entity_poly.pdbx_strand_id
1 'polypeptide(L)'
;HTTQSSGSCELTGAWGVYVTGQTGYVAGPKDCTSGPPSLTAAEKEVRYSQFMADITSQLYPQLAGGQQSALQKPSPAVAQELERFMLTCLSSTNRTDARAACRLRAREMFENSTASGNMSLGRRNAYFEKIQRDSAKNSARNSIGDCLSDASKTQQEMAACLSDARAAITSELAHYTGGGNSSFEVRKRARRNQELQKDATRDALGDVFSRCVKQGGKRNTCLAELKNSSDAAGLGGEDPETIMKRSFSRALQNPSSNCSGDLKTCREEARAEAISQGMKPREYASVKSMGEVRAPAEFWASCMDAGTDDAECEGGAKDEFISVSGARDSDFSTELLDRIKSLGQAISNGDPVTAVRLPRMHVTVHTSGNACNATIEDLFRVIAMRLARANHSSVSGAKKQKCRMVDGTPEYHTLVDADIQNSEFDPLSDAMASGLMGKLLTRRLEEEGDEDLVGDAGDVVRRLQPVSDTFAAQDVQECGSNDTACQSGSTPTSPSPTPAPTSTPTSPSPTPAPTST
;
A
#
# COMPACT_ATOMS: atom_id res chain seq x y z
N HIS A 1 -1.29 57.24 -36.45
CA HIS A 1 -0.65 57.44 -37.76
C HIS A 1 -0.50 56.09 -38.44
N THR A 2 -1.12 55.99 -39.61
CA THR A 2 -0.87 55.06 -40.72
C THR A 2 -1.21 53.57 -40.55
N THR A 3 -2.26 53.21 -41.28
CA THR A 3 -2.86 51.93 -41.64
C THR A 3 -1.96 50.98 -42.44
N GLN A 4 -2.05 49.66 -42.18
CA GLN A 4 -2.12 48.68 -43.26
C GLN A 4 -2.95 47.45 -42.82
N SER A 5 -4.03 47.21 -43.56
CA SER A 5 -5.02 46.15 -43.39
C SER A 5 -4.56 44.84 -44.03
N SER A 6 -4.68 43.74 -43.31
CA SER A 6 -4.98 42.43 -43.91
C SER A 6 -6.07 41.79 -43.07
N GLY A 7 -7.22 41.54 -43.71
CA GLY A 7 -8.41 41.00 -43.05
C GLY A 7 -8.23 39.54 -42.72
N SER A 8 -8.21 39.21 -41.43
CA SER A 8 -8.43 37.87 -40.91
C SER A 8 -9.82 37.83 -40.26
N CYS A 9 -10.70 36.95 -40.73
CA CYS A 9 -11.92 36.61 -40.02
C CYS A 9 -11.56 35.93 -38.69
N GLU A 10 -11.61 36.67 -37.59
CA GLU A 10 -11.61 36.09 -36.26
C GLU A 10 -12.93 35.32 -36.05
N LEU A 11 -12.84 34.00 -36.02
CA LEU A 11 -13.89 33.11 -35.52
C LEU A 11 -13.88 33.15 -33.99
N THR A 12 -14.48 34.16 -33.39
CA THR A 12 -14.86 34.15 -31.96
C THR A 12 -16.24 33.52 -31.81
N GLY A 13 -16.31 32.20 -32.00
CA GLY A 13 -17.49 31.39 -31.72
C GLY A 13 -17.22 30.42 -30.58
N ALA A 14 -17.74 30.71 -29.39
CA ALA A 14 -17.76 29.76 -28.28
C ALA A 14 -18.73 28.62 -28.62
N TRP A 15 -18.22 27.40 -28.78
CA TRP A 15 -19.03 26.20 -28.93
C TRP A 15 -19.44 25.72 -27.54
N GLY A 16 -20.67 26.04 -27.12
CA GLY A 16 -21.27 25.48 -25.92
C GLY A 16 -21.87 24.11 -26.22
N VAL A 17 -21.42 23.07 -25.52
CA VAL A 17 -22.03 21.73 -25.57
C VAL A 17 -23.03 21.63 -24.42
N TYR A 18 -24.33 21.56 -24.73
CA TYR A 18 -25.36 21.16 -23.77
C TYR A 18 -25.68 19.67 -24.00
N VAL A 19 -25.48 18.85 -22.96
CA VAL A 19 -25.94 17.46 -22.96
C VAL A 19 -27.20 17.38 -22.10
N THR A 20 -28.35 17.34 -22.76
CA THR A 20 -29.57 16.77 -22.18
C THR A 20 -30.05 15.65 -23.09
N GLY A 21 -30.36 14.50 -22.49
CA GLY A 21 -30.76 13.30 -23.20
C GLY A 21 -32.12 13.48 -23.87
N GLN A 22 -32.10 13.65 -25.20
CA GLN A 22 -33.00 13.12 -26.22
C GLN A 22 -33.00 14.07 -27.43
N THR A 23 -32.48 13.59 -28.56
CA THR A 23 -32.54 14.17 -29.92
C THR A 23 -32.20 15.66 -30.06
N GLY A 24 -30.95 15.96 -30.42
CA GLY A 24 -30.51 17.32 -30.78
C GLY A 24 -30.41 17.53 -32.30
N TYR A 25 -31.09 18.57 -32.80
CA TYR A 25 -30.86 19.17 -34.12
C TYR A 25 -29.70 20.18 -34.04
N VAL A 26 -28.83 20.19 -35.07
CA VAL A 26 -27.78 21.21 -35.23
C VAL A 26 -28.34 22.36 -36.08
N ALA A 27 -28.46 23.56 -35.49
CA ALA A 27 -28.72 24.79 -36.25
C ALA A 27 -27.38 25.43 -36.62
N GLY A 28 -27.05 25.43 -37.92
CA GLY A 28 -25.88 26.12 -38.45
C GLY A 28 -26.13 27.62 -38.68
N PRO A 29 -25.09 28.48 -38.61
CA PRO A 29 -25.21 29.89 -38.95
C PRO A 29 -25.46 30.07 -40.46
N LYS A 30 -26.36 31.00 -40.79
CA LYS A 30 -26.63 31.41 -42.17
C LYS A 30 -25.48 32.28 -42.71
N ASP A 31 -25.14 31.97 -43.96
CA ASP A 31 -24.41 32.78 -44.94
C ASP A 31 -22.90 33.01 -44.72
N CYS A 32 -22.11 32.06 -45.24
CA CYS A 32 -20.75 32.28 -45.76
C CYS A 32 -20.62 31.50 -47.09
N THR A 33 -20.56 32.22 -48.21
CA THR A 33 -20.63 31.69 -49.60
C THR A 33 -19.30 31.17 -50.17
N SER A 34 -18.39 30.69 -49.33
CA SER A 34 -17.24 29.88 -49.80
C SER A 34 -17.07 28.67 -48.89
N GLY A 35 -17.63 27.54 -49.33
CA GLY A 35 -17.51 26.28 -48.61
C GLY A 35 -16.04 25.83 -48.57
N PRO A 36 -15.55 25.31 -47.44
CA PRO A 36 -14.24 24.69 -47.40
C PRO A 36 -14.16 23.52 -48.39
N PRO A 37 -12.97 23.15 -48.90
CA PRO A 37 -12.82 22.03 -49.82
C PRO A 37 -13.46 20.79 -49.21
N SER A 38 -14.25 20.08 -50.03
CA SER A 38 -14.94 18.86 -49.61
C SER A 38 -13.90 17.81 -49.23
N LEU A 39 -13.71 17.61 -47.92
CA LEU A 39 -12.91 16.49 -47.42
C LEU A 39 -13.52 15.17 -47.90
N THR A 40 -12.65 14.29 -48.37
CA THR A 40 -13.02 12.91 -48.70
C THR A 40 -13.48 12.15 -47.46
N ALA A 41 -14.20 11.04 -47.63
CA ALA A 41 -14.67 10.23 -46.50
C ALA A 41 -13.52 9.77 -45.60
N ALA A 42 -12.38 9.41 -46.18
CA ALA A 42 -11.17 8.99 -45.45
C ALA A 42 -10.57 10.13 -44.60
N GLU A 43 -10.52 11.35 -45.13
CA GLU A 43 -10.00 12.50 -44.38
C GLU A 43 -10.91 12.91 -43.21
N LYS A 44 -12.24 12.73 -43.38
CA LYS A 44 -13.21 12.93 -42.30
C LYS A 44 -13.01 11.89 -41.19
N GLU A 45 -12.75 10.63 -41.54
CA GLU A 45 -12.55 9.55 -40.58
C GLU A 45 -11.23 9.71 -39.80
N VAL A 46 -10.14 10.08 -40.47
CA VAL A 46 -8.86 10.39 -39.81
C VAL A 46 -9.02 11.57 -38.85
N ARG A 47 -9.62 12.69 -39.30
CA ARG A 47 -9.85 13.85 -38.43
C ARG A 47 -10.79 13.56 -37.28
N TYR A 48 -11.82 12.73 -37.49
CA TYR A 48 -12.72 12.29 -36.42
C TYR A 48 -11.99 11.42 -35.39
N SER A 49 -11.16 10.45 -35.83
CA SER A 49 -10.36 9.64 -34.91
C SER A 49 -9.38 10.47 -34.10
N GLN A 50 -8.76 11.48 -34.73
CA GLN A 50 -7.77 12.35 -34.10
C GLN A 50 -8.43 13.33 -33.14
N PHE A 51 -9.60 13.86 -33.49
CA PHE A 51 -10.45 14.63 -32.60
C PHE A 51 -10.94 13.82 -31.41
N MET A 52 -11.36 12.57 -31.60
CA MET A 52 -11.75 11.68 -30.50
C MET A 52 -10.55 11.32 -29.62
N ALA A 53 -9.35 11.15 -30.18
CA ALA A 53 -8.12 10.95 -29.43
C ALA A 53 -7.72 12.20 -28.62
N ASP A 54 -7.85 13.40 -29.19
CA ASP A 54 -7.58 14.66 -28.51
C ASP A 54 -8.61 14.94 -27.42
N ILE A 55 -9.90 14.72 -27.70
CA ILE A 55 -10.97 14.80 -26.70
C ILE A 55 -10.71 13.79 -25.59
N THR A 56 -10.32 12.55 -25.90
CA THR A 56 -10.00 11.56 -24.87
C THR A 56 -8.75 11.99 -24.09
N SER A 57 -7.70 12.51 -24.73
CA SER A 57 -6.51 12.95 -23.98
C SER A 57 -6.73 14.21 -23.13
N GLN A 58 -7.63 15.10 -23.54
CA GLN A 58 -7.93 16.36 -22.82
C GLN A 58 -9.06 16.22 -21.79
N LEU A 59 -10.13 15.46 -22.10
CA LEU A 59 -11.25 15.26 -21.19
C LEU A 59 -11.06 14.08 -20.25
N TYR A 60 -10.29 13.04 -20.58
CA TYR A 60 -10.10 11.90 -19.67
C TYR A 60 -9.39 12.30 -18.36
N PRO A 61 -8.40 13.21 -18.33
CA PRO A 61 -7.89 13.76 -17.07
C PRO A 61 -8.94 14.55 -16.26
N GLN A 62 -9.92 15.17 -16.91
CA GLN A 62 -10.96 15.97 -16.25
C GLN A 62 -12.23 15.18 -15.87
N LEU A 63 -12.52 14.08 -16.58
CA LEU A 63 -13.63 13.16 -16.28
C LEU A 63 -13.19 12.01 -15.36
N ALA A 64 -11.94 11.53 -15.46
CA ALA A 64 -11.30 10.75 -14.40
C ALA A 64 -10.95 11.61 -13.18
N GLY A 65 -10.79 12.92 -13.40
CA GLY A 65 -10.81 13.97 -12.39
C GLY A 65 -12.22 14.45 -12.05
N GLY A 66 -13.26 13.62 -12.24
CA GLY A 66 -14.50 13.82 -11.51
C GLY A 66 -14.10 14.04 -10.06
N GLN A 67 -14.49 15.18 -9.49
CA GLN A 67 -14.20 15.57 -8.12
C GLN A 67 -14.83 14.54 -7.16
N GLN A 68 -14.29 13.33 -7.10
CA GLN A 68 -14.12 12.66 -5.83
C GLN A 68 -13.41 13.71 -4.99
N SER A 69 -14.13 14.28 -4.03
CA SER A 69 -13.52 15.05 -2.96
C SER A 69 -12.36 14.18 -2.48
N ALA A 70 -11.14 14.49 -2.93
CA ALA A 70 -9.94 13.74 -2.57
C ALA A 70 -9.97 13.71 -1.07
N LEU A 71 -10.33 12.55 -0.52
CA LEU A 71 -10.73 12.41 0.86
C LEU A 71 -9.55 12.91 1.67
N GLN A 72 -9.75 14.04 2.35
CA GLN A 72 -8.66 14.76 2.98
C GLN A 72 -8.20 13.95 4.18
N LYS A 73 -7.26 13.03 3.94
CA LYS A 73 -6.37 12.51 4.96
C LYS A 73 -5.82 13.72 5.72
N PRO A 74 -5.72 13.65 7.06
CA PRO A 74 -5.05 14.70 7.83
C PRO A 74 -3.72 15.03 7.15
N SER A 75 -3.42 16.32 7.00
CA SER A 75 -2.15 16.69 6.38
C SER A 75 -1.00 16.06 7.18
N PRO A 76 0.11 15.65 6.53
CA PRO A 76 1.24 15.07 7.24
C PRO A 76 1.75 15.96 8.38
N ALA A 77 1.68 17.29 8.21
CA ALA A 77 2.02 18.26 9.24
C ALA A 77 1.13 18.13 10.49
N VAL A 78 -0.18 17.97 10.32
CA VAL A 78 -1.13 17.75 11.45
C VAL A 78 -0.81 16.44 12.15
N ALA A 79 -0.57 15.36 11.41
CA ALA A 79 -0.24 14.07 12.00
C ALA A 79 1.07 14.13 12.82
N GLN A 80 2.11 14.77 12.29
CA GLN A 80 3.38 14.99 12.99
C GLN A 80 3.24 15.89 14.23
N GLU A 81 2.46 16.97 14.13
CA GLU A 81 2.22 17.87 15.27
C GLU A 81 1.50 17.14 16.39
N LEU A 82 0.48 16.36 16.03
CA LEU A 82 -0.28 15.55 16.98
C LEU A 82 0.58 14.47 17.63
N GLU A 83 1.40 13.78 16.84
CA GLU A 83 2.36 12.79 17.35
C GLU A 83 3.35 13.44 18.32
N ARG A 84 3.98 14.56 17.95
CA ARG A 84 4.91 15.30 18.82
C ARG A 84 4.25 15.73 20.12
N PHE A 85 3.02 16.25 20.03
CA PHE A 85 2.23 16.63 21.19
C PHE A 85 1.96 15.45 22.12
N MET A 86 1.51 14.31 21.57
CA MET A 86 1.23 13.11 22.36
C MET A 86 2.49 12.56 23.04
N LEU A 87 3.59 12.43 22.30
CA LEU A 87 4.88 11.97 22.86
C LEU A 87 5.33 12.86 24.01
N THR A 88 5.32 14.19 23.81
CA THR A 88 5.76 15.16 24.84
C THR A 88 4.82 15.18 26.05
N CYS A 89 3.51 15.14 25.83
CA CYS A 89 2.53 15.21 26.92
C CYS A 89 2.57 13.94 27.77
N LEU A 90 2.64 12.76 27.13
CA LEU A 90 2.64 11.48 27.83
C LEU A 90 3.95 11.18 28.54
N SER A 91 5.09 11.58 27.98
CA SER A 91 6.39 11.44 28.66
C SER A 91 6.50 12.32 29.91
N SER A 92 5.74 13.42 29.96
CA SER A 92 5.74 14.34 31.10
C SER A 92 4.94 13.84 32.31
N THR A 93 4.21 12.74 32.18
CA THR A 93 3.30 12.27 33.24
C THR A 93 3.13 10.75 33.33
N ASN A 94 3.23 10.25 34.57
CA ASN A 94 2.93 8.86 34.92
C ASN A 94 1.52 8.69 35.52
N ARG A 95 0.74 9.77 35.64
CA ARG A 95 -0.61 9.68 36.23
C ARG A 95 -1.66 9.39 35.15
N THR A 96 -2.52 8.41 35.42
CA THR A 96 -3.59 7.97 34.50
C THR A 96 -4.54 9.10 34.07
N ASP A 97 -4.90 9.99 35.00
CA ASP A 97 -5.79 11.12 34.75
C ASP A 97 -5.15 12.17 33.83
N ALA A 98 -3.87 12.50 34.07
CA ALA A 98 -3.11 13.40 33.21
C ALA A 98 -2.92 12.84 31.80
N ARG A 99 -2.66 11.53 31.66
CA ARG A 99 -2.59 10.86 30.35
C ARG A 99 -3.93 10.91 29.60
N ALA A 100 -5.05 10.74 30.30
CA ALA A 100 -6.37 10.90 29.71
C ALA A 100 -6.60 12.35 29.21
N ALA A 101 -6.18 13.35 29.99
CA ALA A 101 -6.24 14.75 29.58
C ALA A 101 -5.37 15.05 28.35
N CYS A 102 -4.16 14.48 28.27
CA CYS A 102 -3.32 14.56 27.07
C CYS A 102 -4.07 14.05 25.82
N ARG A 103 -4.75 12.90 25.93
CA ARG A 103 -5.48 12.33 24.80
C ARG A 103 -6.71 13.15 24.40
N LEU A 104 -7.44 13.69 25.37
CA LEU A 104 -8.59 14.55 25.09
C LEU A 104 -8.13 15.80 24.33
N ARG A 105 -7.06 16.44 24.79
CA ARG A 105 -6.46 17.60 24.10
C ARG A 105 -5.94 17.25 22.71
N ALA A 106 -5.29 16.09 22.56
CA ALA A 106 -4.87 15.59 21.25
C ALA A 106 -6.08 15.42 20.31
N ARG A 107 -7.19 14.87 20.81
CA ARG A 107 -8.43 14.71 20.04
C ARG A 107 -9.01 16.05 19.64
N GLU A 108 -9.08 17.02 20.55
CA GLU A 108 -9.55 18.37 20.24
C GLU A 108 -8.67 19.04 19.18
N MET A 109 -7.34 18.92 19.26
CA MET A 109 -6.42 19.42 18.23
C MET A 109 -6.70 18.78 16.87
N PHE A 110 -6.89 17.46 16.85
CA PHE A 110 -7.21 16.71 15.64
C PHE A 110 -8.56 17.15 15.05
N GLU A 111 -9.61 17.21 15.87
CA GLU A 111 -10.95 17.62 15.46
C GLU A 111 -10.95 19.05 14.93
N ASN A 112 -10.26 19.98 15.60
CA ASN A 112 -10.12 21.36 15.13
C ASN A 112 -9.38 21.45 13.79
N SER A 113 -8.33 20.64 13.60
CA SER A 113 -7.56 20.60 12.35
C SER A 113 -8.31 19.94 11.18
N THR A 114 -9.33 19.13 11.46
CA THR A 114 -10.11 18.37 10.46
C THR A 114 -11.57 18.84 10.36
N ALA A 115 -11.98 19.86 11.12
CA ALA A 115 -13.35 20.36 11.19
C ALA A 115 -13.85 20.91 9.83
N SER A 116 -12.96 21.40 8.99
CA SER A 116 -13.27 21.90 7.65
C SER A 116 -13.40 20.81 6.58
N GLY A 117 -13.02 19.56 6.89
CA GLY A 117 -13.02 18.46 5.94
C GLY A 117 -14.36 17.71 5.87
N ASN A 118 -14.73 17.23 4.68
CA ASN A 118 -15.89 16.35 4.45
C ASN A 118 -15.66 14.89 4.91
N MET A 119 -14.92 14.69 6.01
CA MET A 119 -14.65 13.35 6.54
C MET A 119 -15.76 12.93 7.50
N SER A 120 -16.30 11.73 7.29
CA SER A 120 -17.27 11.12 8.21
C SER A 120 -16.65 10.95 9.61
N LEU A 121 -17.52 10.91 10.63
CA LEU A 121 -17.08 10.75 12.02
C LEU A 121 -16.30 9.45 12.25
N GLY A 122 -16.74 8.34 11.63
CA GLY A 122 -16.07 7.05 11.72
C GLY A 122 -14.64 7.10 11.17
N ARG A 123 -14.46 7.61 9.95
CA ARG A 123 -13.13 7.85 9.36
C ARG A 123 -12.25 8.79 10.20
N ARG A 124 -12.79 9.88 10.74
CA ARG A 124 -12.03 10.77 11.64
C ARG A 124 -11.53 10.02 12.86
N ASN A 125 -12.40 9.22 13.49
CA ASN A 125 -12.03 8.38 14.62
C ASN A 125 -10.97 7.35 14.23
N ALA A 126 -11.11 6.69 13.08
CA ALA A 126 -10.16 5.72 12.57
C ALA A 126 -8.75 6.32 12.38
N TYR A 127 -8.66 7.50 11.76
CA TYR A 127 -7.38 8.21 11.60
C TYR A 127 -6.77 8.61 12.93
N PHE A 128 -7.57 9.14 13.86
CA PHE A 128 -7.09 9.51 15.17
C PHE A 128 -6.55 8.30 15.96
N GLU A 129 -7.28 7.18 15.94
CA GLU A 129 -6.83 5.91 16.55
C GLU A 129 -5.56 5.37 15.89
N LYS A 130 -5.44 5.48 14.56
CA LYS A 130 -4.21 5.12 13.85
C LYS A 130 -3.02 5.99 14.28
N ILE A 131 -3.19 7.32 14.33
CA ILE A 131 -2.12 8.24 14.76
C ILE A 131 -1.69 7.96 16.20
N GLN A 132 -2.63 7.61 17.07
CA GLN A 132 -2.33 7.19 18.44
C GLN A 132 -1.48 5.92 18.50
N ARG A 133 -1.82 4.89 17.71
CA ARG A 133 -1.02 3.66 17.60
C ARG A 133 0.36 3.92 17.03
N ASP A 134 0.42 4.69 15.94
CA ASP A 134 1.68 5.04 15.27
C ASP A 134 2.60 5.80 16.23
N SER A 135 2.08 6.77 16.97
CA SER A 135 2.84 7.51 17.99
C SER A 135 3.37 6.61 19.11
N ALA A 136 2.53 5.74 19.66
CA ALA A 136 2.97 4.81 20.71
C ALA A 136 4.00 3.80 20.19
N LYS A 137 3.85 3.37 18.94
CA LYS A 137 4.81 2.49 18.27
C LYS A 137 6.14 3.20 17.96
N ASN A 138 6.11 4.47 17.59
CA ASN A 138 7.32 5.25 17.37
C ASN A 138 8.04 5.57 18.69
N SER A 139 7.29 5.87 19.77
CA SER A 139 7.83 5.92 21.14
C SER A 139 8.57 4.64 21.48
N ALA A 140 7.89 3.50 21.28
CA ALA A 140 8.43 2.17 21.51
C ALA A 140 9.71 1.89 20.73
N ARG A 141 9.68 2.18 19.42
CA ARG A 141 10.80 2.01 18.51
C ARG A 141 12.00 2.82 18.97
N ASN A 142 11.80 4.07 19.36
CA ASN A 142 12.90 4.94 19.83
C ASN A 142 13.52 4.41 21.12
N SER A 143 12.70 4.04 22.12
CA SER A 143 13.23 3.46 23.38
C SER A 143 13.99 2.16 23.15
N ILE A 144 13.49 1.28 22.27
CA ILE A 144 14.20 0.04 21.90
C ILE A 144 15.48 0.37 21.12
N GLY A 145 15.43 1.34 20.20
CA GLY A 145 16.57 1.81 19.45
C GLY A 145 17.67 2.34 20.34
N ASP A 146 17.34 3.14 21.36
CA ASP A 146 18.30 3.64 22.35
C ASP A 146 18.95 2.50 23.14
N CYS A 147 18.19 1.45 23.47
CA CYS A 147 18.75 0.25 24.08
C CYS A 147 19.75 -0.48 23.18
N LEU A 148 19.42 -0.64 21.90
CA LEU A 148 20.23 -1.36 20.91
C LEU A 148 21.45 -0.56 20.41
N SER A 149 21.43 0.77 20.57
CA SER A 149 22.48 1.65 20.07
C SER A 149 23.69 1.77 21.00
N ASP A 150 23.53 1.35 22.26
CA ASP A 150 24.56 1.45 23.27
C ASP A 150 25.47 0.22 23.24
N ALA A 151 26.53 0.30 22.42
CA ALA A 151 27.52 -0.77 22.28
C ALA A 151 28.31 -1.07 23.56
N SER A 152 28.20 -0.24 24.61
CA SER A 152 28.84 -0.48 25.89
C SER A 152 28.08 -1.47 26.78
N LYS A 153 26.78 -1.68 26.51
CA LYS A 153 25.94 -2.61 27.29
C LYS A 153 26.35 -4.05 27.04
N THR A 154 26.51 -4.78 28.13
CA THR A 154 26.55 -6.24 28.11
C THR A 154 25.21 -6.81 27.62
N GLN A 155 25.19 -8.08 27.21
CA GLN A 155 23.95 -8.77 26.81
C GLN A 155 22.87 -8.72 27.91
N GLN A 156 23.28 -8.77 29.18
CA GLN A 156 22.35 -8.69 30.32
C GLN A 156 21.78 -7.28 30.49
N GLU A 157 22.60 -6.24 30.39
CA GLU A 157 22.16 -4.84 30.46
C GLU A 157 21.26 -4.46 29.28
N MET A 158 21.57 -4.97 28.08
CA MET A 158 20.72 -4.80 26.90
C MET A 158 19.36 -5.49 27.09
N ALA A 159 19.34 -6.72 27.61
CA ALA A 159 18.09 -7.42 27.92
C ALA A 159 17.25 -6.69 28.97
N ALA A 160 17.89 -6.14 30.02
CA ALA A 160 17.21 -5.32 31.03
C ALA A 160 16.63 -4.04 30.42
N CYS A 161 17.41 -3.30 29.63
CA CYS A 161 16.95 -2.10 28.92
C CYS A 161 15.75 -2.40 28.01
N LEU A 162 15.82 -3.47 27.22
CA LEU A 162 14.73 -3.87 26.33
C LEU A 162 13.47 -4.30 27.11
N SER A 163 13.64 -4.94 28.27
CA SER A 163 12.54 -5.28 29.17
C SER A 163 11.87 -4.02 29.73
N ASP A 164 12.65 -3.05 30.18
CA ASP A 164 12.14 -1.79 30.73
C ASP A 164 11.43 -0.97 29.65
N ALA A 165 12.00 -0.91 28.44
CA ALA A 165 11.35 -0.28 27.28
C ALA A 165 10.00 -0.94 27.01
N ARG A 166 9.91 -2.27 26.96
CA ARG A 166 8.63 -2.99 26.77
C ARG A 166 7.63 -2.73 27.88
N ALA A 167 8.07 -2.66 29.13
CA ALA A 167 7.19 -2.36 30.25
C ALA A 167 6.59 -0.95 30.13
N ALA A 168 7.42 0.05 29.79
CA ALA A 168 6.98 1.42 29.56
C ALA A 168 5.94 1.48 28.42
N ILE A 169 6.21 0.81 27.29
CA ILE A 169 5.30 0.73 26.15
C ILE A 169 3.98 0.07 26.54
N THR A 170 4.03 -1.02 27.32
CA THR A 170 2.80 -1.71 27.79
C THR A 170 1.92 -0.77 28.59
N SER A 171 2.54 0.02 29.48
CA SER A 171 1.84 1.03 30.28
C SER A 171 1.21 2.12 29.40
N GLU A 172 1.93 2.60 28.38
CA GLU A 172 1.40 3.60 27.44
C GLU A 172 0.23 3.02 26.60
N LEU A 173 0.41 1.84 26.02
CA LEU A 173 -0.57 1.16 25.17
C LEU A 173 -1.82 0.70 25.89
N ALA A 174 -1.75 0.43 27.20
CA ALA A 174 -2.91 0.11 28.01
C ALA A 174 -3.98 1.22 27.96
N HIS A 175 -3.58 2.46 27.66
CA HIS A 175 -4.50 3.58 27.52
C HIS A 175 -5.07 3.68 26.09
N TYR A 176 -4.26 3.44 25.05
CA TYR A 176 -4.66 3.68 23.66
C TYR A 176 -5.73 2.72 23.14
N THR A 177 -5.66 1.47 23.56
CA THR A 177 -6.57 0.42 23.10
C THR A 177 -7.89 0.52 23.86
N GLY A 178 -8.84 1.32 23.38
CA GLY A 178 -10.23 1.29 23.86
C GLY A 178 -10.76 -0.15 23.92
N GLY A 179 -11.62 -0.44 24.90
CA GLY A 179 -12.17 -1.78 25.09
C GLY A 179 -12.84 -1.96 26.44
N GLY A 180 -13.89 -2.78 26.47
CA GLY A 180 -14.65 -3.09 27.68
C GLY A 180 -13.81 -3.80 28.75
N ASN A 181 -14.35 -3.87 29.97
CA ASN A 181 -13.71 -4.58 31.09
C ASN A 181 -13.93 -6.10 31.05
N SER A 182 -14.41 -6.64 29.92
CA SER A 182 -14.59 -8.08 29.77
C SER A 182 -13.22 -8.76 29.72
N SER A 183 -13.12 -9.97 30.26
CA SER A 183 -11.88 -10.75 30.22
C SER A 183 -11.39 -10.99 28.79
N PHE A 184 -12.31 -11.08 27.83
CA PHE A 184 -12.00 -11.18 26.40
C PHE A 184 -11.32 -9.91 25.87
N GLU A 185 -11.89 -8.73 26.12
CA GLU A 185 -11.33 -7.45 25.65
C GLU A 185 -9.99 -7.13 26.31
N VAL A 186 -9.83 -7.46 27.61
CA VAL A 186 -8.55 -7.32 28.31
C VAL A 186 -7.47 -8.21 27.67
N ARG A 187 -7.81 -9.47 27.32
CA ARG A 187 -6.87 -10.37 26.62
C ARG A 187 -6.56 -9.89 25.21
N LYS A 188 -7.57 -9.44 24.46
CA LYS A 188 -7.41 -8.85 23.11
C LYS A 188 -6.48 -7.63 23.14
N ARG A 189 -6.69 -6.73 24.12
CA ARG A 189 -5.81 -5.59 24.40
C ARG A 189 -4.37 -6.02 24.69
N ALA A 190 -4.17 -6.97 25.60
CA ALA A 190 -2.84 -7.44 25.95
C ALA A 190 -2.09 -8.02 24.74
N ARG A 191 -2.77 -8.81 23.91
CA ARG A 191 -2.21 -9.36 22.66
C ARG A 191 -1.87 -8.27 21.64
N ARG A 192 -2.75 -7.28 21.42
CA ARG A 192 -2.46 -6.12 20.56
C ARG A 192 -1.21 -5.37 21.02
N ASN A 193 -1.11 -5.10 22.32
CA ASN A 193 0.04 -4.39 22.87
C ASN A 193 1.34 -5.17 22.68
N GLN A 194 1.29 -6.50 22.84
CA GLN A 194 2.43 -7.38 22.61
C GLN A 194 2.86 -7.36 21.13
N GLU A 195 1.92 -7.45 20.19
CA GLU A 195 2.28 -7.43 18.76
C GLU A 195 2.81 -6.05 18.34
N LEU A 196 2.25 -4.95 18.86
CA LEU A 196 2.78 -3.61 18.59
C LEU A 196 4.22 -3.44 19.11
N GLN A 197 4.55 -4.04 20.25
CA GLN A 197 5.93 -4.05 20.75
C GLN A 197 6.87 -4.83 19.86
N LYS A 198 6.46 -6.01 19.37
CA LYS A 198 7.26 -6.77 18.41
C LYS A 198 7.46 -5.99 17.12
N ASP A 199 6.41 -5.32 16.66
CA ASP A 199 6.47 -4.45 15.48
C ASP A 199 7.41 -3.26 15.65
N ALA A 200 7.35 -2.56 16.78
CA ALA A 200 8.31 -1.51 17.12
C ALA A 200 9.74 -2.04 17.24
N THR A 201 9.91 -3.25 17.80
CA THR A 201 11.20 -3.93 17.89
C THR A 201 11.77 -4.23 16.50
N ARG A 202 10.95 -4.75 15.58
CA ARG A 202 11.36 -5.01 14.18
C ARG A 202 11.80 -3.73 13.47
N ASP A 203 11.09 -2.62 13.70
CA ASP A 203 11.44 -1.34 13.10
C ASP A 203 12.77 -0.79 13.65
N ALA A 204 12.96 -0.86 14.97
CA ALA A 204 14.22 -0.44 15.61
C ALA A 204 15.41 -1.30 15.19
N LEU A 205 15.20 -2.61 15.03
CA LEU A 205 16.20 -3.53 14.47
C LEU A 205 16.54 -3.19 13.01
N GLY A 206 15.54 -2.79 12.22
CA GLY A 206 15.76 -2.23 10.88
C GLY A 206 16.67 -1.00 10.92
N ASP A 207 16.50 -0.09 11.88
CA ASP A 207 17.38 1.08 12.04
C ASP A 207 18.82 0.71 12.42
N VAL A 208 19.00 -0.35 13.22
CA VAL A 208 20.34 -0.91 13.52
C VAL A 208 20.99 -1.38 12.21
N PHE A 209 20.26 -2.17 11.41
CA PHE A 209 20.76 -2.64 10.12
C PHE A 209 21.10 -1.49 9.17
N SER A 210 20.17 -0.54 9.00
CA SER A 210 20.35 0.62 8.13
C SER A 210 21.54 1.48 8.55
N ARG A 211 21.79 1.63 9.85
CA ARG A 211 22.98 2.33 10.37
C ARG A 211 24.27 1.57 10.06
N CYS A 212 24.31 0.26 10.26
CA CYS A 212 25.48 -0.56 9.90
C CYS A 212 25.83 -0.41 8.41
N VAL A 213 24.83 -0.46 7.52
CA VAL A 213 25.05 -0.27 6.07
C VAL A 213 25.55 1.15 5.77
N LYS A 214 24.92 2.19 6.35
CA LYS A 214 25.34 3.59 6.17
C LYS A 214 26.76 3.87 6.68
N GLN A 215 27.23 3.11 7.66
CA GLN A 215 28.62 3.18 8.17
C GLN A 215 29.62 2.40 7.29
N GLY A 216 29.20 1.87 6.14
CA GLY A 216 30.06 1.13 5.22
C GLY A 216 30.15 -0.37 5.53
N GLY A 217 29.32 -0.87 6.44
CA GLY A 217 29.22 -2.29 6.75
C GLY A 217 28.76 -3.10 5.53
N LYS A 218 29.39 -4.26 5.30
CA LYS A 218 28.91 -5.20 4.28
C LYS A 218 27.56 -5.76 4.73
N ARG A 219 26.61 -5.89 3.79
CA ARG A 219 25.26 -6.41 4.07
C ARG A 219 25.26 -7.68 4.94
N ASN A 220 26.09 -8.67 4.63
CA ASN A 220 26.14 -9.93 5.40
C ASN A 220 26.62 -9.72 6.85
N THR A 221 27.55 -8.79 7.07
CA THR A 221 28.00 -8.40 8.41
C THR A 221 26.85 -7.74 9.17
N CYS A 222 26.14 -6.81 8.52
CA CYS A 222 24.99 -6.15 9.11
C CYS A 222 23.82 -7.11 9.40
N LEU A 223 23.60 -8.12 8.55
CA LEU A 223 22.59 -9.17 8.81
C LEU A 223 22.99 -10.06 10.01
N ALA A 224 24.28 -10.33 10.21
CA ALA A 224 24.74 -11.07 11.38
C ALA A 224 24.58 -10.26 12.67
N GLU A 225 24.87 -8.96 12.64
CA GLU A 225 24.62 -8.04 13.76
C GLU A 225 23.12 -7.91 14.07
N LEU A 226 22.31 -7.80 13.03
CA LEU A 226 20.85 -7.79 13.12
C LEU A 226 20.35 -9.07 13.78
N LYS A 227 20.88 -10.24 13.41
CA LYS A 227 20.53 -11.52 14.02
C LYS A 227 20.81 -11.52 15.53
N ASN A 228 22.02 -11.14 15.93
CA ASN A 228 22.40 -11.10 17.35
C ASN A 228 21.50 -10.14 18.14
N SER A 229 21.22 -8.97 17.58
CA SER A 229 20.30 -7.98 18.17
C SER A 229 18.87 -8.52 18.26
N SER A 230 18.41 -9.26 17.25
CA SER A 230 17.07 -9.86 17.23
C SER A 230 16.91 -10.97 18.27
N ASP A 231 17.96 -11.79 18.49
CA ASP A 231 17.98 -12.84 19.51
C ASP A 231 17.87 -12.19 20.90
N ALA A 232 18.65 -11.14 21.17
CA ALA A 232 18.58 -10.39 22.42
C ALA A 232 17.22 -9.69 22.61
N ALA A 233 16.62 -9.22 21.52
CA ALA A 233 15.29 -8.63 21.50
C ALA A 233 14.17 -9.68 21.42
N GLY A 234 14.41 -10.95 21.70
CA GLY A 234 13.33 -11.96 21.79
C GLY A 234 12.58 -12.20 20.47
N LEU A 235 13.21 -11.87 19.34
CA LEU A 235 12.76 -12.14 17.98
C LEU A 235 13.66 -13.18 17.29
N GLY A 236 14.45 -13.95 18.03
CA GLY A 236 15.46 -14.85 17.47
C GLY A 236 14.96 -16.00 16.58
N GLY A 237 13.65 -16.23 16.56
CA GLY A 237 13.01 -17.17 15.62
C GLY A 237 12.67 -16.54 14.27
N GLU A 238 12.76 -15.21 14.13
CA GLU A 238 12.51 -14.52 12.86
C GLU A 238 13.80 -14.42 12.04
N ASP A 239 13.65 -14.64 10.73
CA ASP A 239 14.76 -14.49 9.80
C ASP A 239 15.17 -12.99 9.69
N PRO A 240 16.47 -12.66 9.77
CA PRO A 240 16.95 -11.27 9.72
C PRO A 240 16.55 -10.53 8.45
N GLU A 241 16.52 -11.18 7.28
CA GLU A 241 16.09 -10.51 6.06
C GLU A 241 14.59 -10.22 6.08
N THR A 242 13.80 -11.11 6.68
CA THR A 242 12.36 -10.88 6.90
C THR A 242 12.13 -9.67 7.81
N ILE A 243 12.88 -9.53 8.91
CA ILE A 243 12.84 -8.34 9.79
C ILE A 243 13.15 -7.07 8.98
N MET A 244 14.23 -7.10 8.21
CA MET A 244 14.66 -5.98 7.36
C MET A 244 13.60 -5.62 6.31
N LYS A 245 13.03 -6.60 5.59
CA LYS A 245 11.96 -6.39 4.60
C LYS A 245 10.73 -5.75 5.24
N ARG A 246 10.33 -6.17 6.45
CA ARG A 246 9.22 -5.54 7.18
C ARG A 246 9.53 -4.09 7.56
N SER A 247 10.73 -3.81 8.05
CA SER A 247 11.15 -2.44 8.38
C SER A 247 11.13 -1.53 7.13
N PHE A 248 11.72 -1.96 6.02
CA PHE A 248 11.68 -1.20 4.77
C PHE A 248 10.26 -1.06 4.22
N SER A 249 9.45 -2.11 4.30
CA SER A 249 8.03 -2.06 3.91
C SER A 249 7.30 -0.94 4.65
N ARG A 250 7.56 -0.77 5.95
CA ARG A 250 6.99 0.34 6.73
C ARG A 250 7.54 1.70 6.36
N ALA A 251 8.84 1.81 6.09
CA ALA A 251 9.42 3.04 5.59
C ALA A 251 8.75 3.49 4.27
N LEU A 252 8.34 2.53 3.43
CA LEU A 252 7.62 2.77 2.18
C LEU A 252 6.11 3.04 2.35
N GLN A 253 5.51 2.74 3.52
CA GLN A 253 4.07 2.97 3.76
C GLN A 253 3.72 4.43 3.94
N ASN A 254 4.62 5.23 4.51
CA ASN A 254 4.34 6.62 4.86
C ASN A 254 5.31 7.57 4.14
N PRO A 255 5.35 7.57 2.79
CA PRO A 255 6.21 8.49 2.07
C PRO A 255 5.87 9.95 2.42
N SER A 256 4.60 10.22 2.73
CA SER A 256 4.11 11.55 3.12
C SER A 256 4.56 12.02 4.50
N SER A 257 4.85 11.13 5.46
CA SER A 257 5.06 11.55 6.84
C SER A 257 6.35 12.33 7.05
N ASN A 258 7.26 12.39 6.09
CA ASN A 258 8.46 13.23 6.12
C ASN A 258 8.64 14.08 4.86
N CYS A 259 7.70 14.00 3.92
CA CYS A 259 7.84 14.61 2.61
C CYS A 259 6.97 15.85 2.50
N SER A 260 7.59 16.97 2.12
CA SER A 260 6.92 18.24 1.82
C SER A 260 6.51 18.39 0.35
N GLY A 261 6.84 17.41 -0.50
CA GLY A 261 6.60 17.41 -1.94
C GLY A 261 5.29 16.71 -2.35
N ASP A 262 5.12 16.52 -3.66
CA ASP A 262 4.05 15.69 -4.19
C ASP A 262 4.29 14.21 -3.85
N LEU A 263 3.21 13.44 -3.64
CA LEU A 263 3.29 12.06 -3.14
C LEU A 263 4.12 11.12 -4.04
N LYS A 264 4.20 11.40 -5.36
CA LYS A 264 5.01 10.60 -6.27
C LYS A 264 6.48 10.80 -5.96
N THR A 265 6.94 12.05 -5.88
CA THR A 265 8.31 12.37 -5.46
C THR A 265 8.62 11.74 -4.09
N CYS A 266 7.69 11.80 -3.15
CA CYS A 266 7.87 11.18 -1.83
C CYS A 266 8.08 9.66 -1.89
N ARG A 267 7.35 8.95 -2.77
CA ARG A 267 7.53 7.50 -2.97
C ARG A 267 8.87 7.18 -3.61
N GLU A 268 9.32 7.99 -4.55
CA GLU A 268 10.63 7.85 -5.20
C GLU A 268 11.78 8.09 -4.20
N GLU A 269 11.67 9.13 -3.36
CA GLU A 269 12.62 9.39 -2.27
C GLU A 269 12.65 8.25 -1.25
N ALA A 270 11.48 7.74 -0.85
CA ALA A 270 11.40 6.60 0.06
C ALA A 270 12.01 5.32 -0.55
N ARG A 271 11.80 5.07 -1.86
CA ARG A 271 12.48 4.00 -2.61
C ARG A 271 14.00 4.18 -2.57
N ALA A 272 14.48 5.37 -2.91
CA ALA A 272 15.91 5.68 -2.96
C ALA A 272 16.55 5.53 -1.57
N GLU A 273 15.88 5.98 -0.52
CA GLU A 273 16.36 5.87 0.85
C GLU A 273 16.37 4.42 1.35
N ALA A 274 15.36 3.62 1.05
CA ALA A 274 15.39 2.19 1.39
C ALA A 274 16.55 1.46 0.68
N ILE A 275 16.83 1.80 -0.58
CA ILE A 275 17.99 1.27 -1.32
C ILE A 275 19.30 1.74 -0.69
N SER A 276 19.41 3.02 -0.31
CA SER A 276 20.59 3.59 0.36
C SER A 276 20.87 2.90 1.71
N GLN A 277 19.81 2.47 2.38
CA GLN A 277 19.85 1.72 3.64
C GLN A 277 20.14 0.22 3.47
N GLY A 278 20.36 -0.24 2.23
CA GLY A 278 20.83 -1.59 1.93
C GLY A 278 19.78 -2.53 1.37
N MET A 279 18.55 -2.08 1.11
CA MET A 279 17.58 -2.85 0.31
C MET A 279 18.13 -3.07 -1.09
N LYS A 280 18.07 -4.30 -1.61
CA LYS A 280 18.52 -4.54 -2.98
C LYS A 280 17.48 -3.95 -3.95
N PRO A 281 17.87 -3.24 -5.03
CA PRO A 281 16.91 -2.59 -5.93
C PRO A 281 15.82 -3.53 -6.46
N ARG A 282 16.18 -4.78 -6.81
CA ARG A 282 15.24 -5.80 -7.30
C ARG A 282 14.16 -6.21 -6.29
N GLU A 283 14.40 -6.02 -4.99
CA GLU A 283 13.47 -6.39 -3.92
C GLU A 283 12.36 -5.35 -3.72
N TYR A 284 12.51 -4.16 -4.29
CA TYR A 284 11.60 -3.03 -4.06
C TYR A 284 10.13 -3.41 -4.26
N ALA A 285 9.76 -4.08 -5.37
CA ALA A 285 8.35 -4.41 -5.61
C ALA A 285 7.75 -5.36 -4.58
N SER A 286 8.51 -6.35 -4.09
CA SER A 286 8.06 -7.27 -3.04
C SER A 286 7.87 -6.53 -1.71
N VAL A 287 8.85 -5.70 -1.32
CA VAL A 287 8.80 -4.89 -0.10
C VAL A 287 7.69 -3.82 -0.16
N LYS A 288 7.52 -3.18 -1.32
CA LYS A 288 6.41 -2.26 -1.62
C LYS A 288 5.07 -2.98 -1.47
N SER A 289 4.91 -4.18 -2.05
CA SER A 289 3.66 -4.94 -1.96
C SER A 289 3.28 -5.30 -0.52
N MET A 290 4.26 -5.64 0.33
CA MET A 290 4.02 -5.80 1.77
C MET A 290 3.44 -4.52 2.39
N GLY A 291 3.97 -3.35 2.00
CA GLY A 291 3.54 -2.06 2.54
C GLY A 291 2.15 -1.67 2.05
N GLU A 292 1.87 -1.91 0.77
CA GLU A 292 0.58 -1.66 0.12
C GLU A 292 -0.56 -2.48 0.72
N VAL A 293 -0.29 -3.65 1.30
CA VAL A 293 -1.31 -4.44 2.01
C VAL A 293 -1.36 -4.05 3.49
N ARG A 294 -0.20 -3.86 4.13
CA ARG A 294 -0.11 -3.61 5.56
C ARG A 294 -0.69 -2.26 5.98
N ALA A 295 -0.38 -1.17 5.29
CA ALA A 295 -0.91 0.16 5.63
C ALA A 295 -2.45 0.22 5.64
N PRO A 296 -3.15 -0.20 4.56
CA PRO A 296 -4.61 -0.22 4.59
C PRO A 296 -5.19 -1.24 5.57
N ALA A 297 -4.46 -2.34 5.88
CA ALA A 297 -4.88 -3.29 6.92
C ALA A 297 -4.80 -2.69 8.33
N GLU A 298 -3.75 -1.91 8.64
CA GLU A 298 -3.62 -1.16 9.90
C GLU A 298 -4.70 -0.07 10.01
N PHE A 299 -5.04 0.60 8.90
CA PHE A 299 -6.16 1.53 8.85
C PHE A 299 -7.49 0.82 9.11
N TRP A 300 -7.78 -0.27 8.39
CA TRP A 300 -9.01 -1.04 8.56
C TRP A 300 -9.15 -1.55 9.99
N ALA A 301 -8.07 -2.10 10.58
CA ALA A 301 -8.05 -2.54 11.97
C ALA A 301 -8.38 -1.40 12.96
N SER A 302 -7.81 -0.21 12.73
CA SER A 302 -8.07 0.97 13.56
C SER A 302 -9.52 1.48 13.40
N CYS A 303 -10.06 1.40 12.19
CA CYS A 303 -11.43 1.77 11.87
C CYS A 303 -12.46 0.84 12.54
N MET A 304 -12.23 -0.47 12.46
CA MET A 304 -13.08 -1.46 13.13
C MET A 304 -13.02 -1.34 14.64
N ASP A 305 -11.83 -1.10 15.20
CA ASP A 305 -11.67 -0.85 16.64
C ASP A 305 -12.35 0.44 17.10
N ALA A 306 -12.54 1.42 16.20
CA ALA A 306 -13.32 2.62 16.45
C ALA A 306 -14.84 2.38 16.37
N GLY A 307 -15.29 1.15 16.11
CA GLY A 307 -16.71 0.80 16.01
C GLY A 307 -17.39 1.38 14.76
N THR A 308 -16.62 1.63 13.70
CA THR A 308 -17.13 2.15 12.44
C THR A 308 -17.69 1.01 11.58
N ASP A 309 -18.62 1.34 10.68
CA ASP A 309 -19.20 0.38 9.74
C ASP A 309 -18.15 -0.19 8.77
N ASP A 310 -18.29 -1.47 8.41
CA ASP A 310 -17.32 -2.18 7.58
C ASP A 310 -17.15 -1.51 6.22
N ALA A 311 -18.23 -1.06 5.55
CA ALA A 311 -18.13 -0.42 4.24
C ALA A 311 -17.39 0.92 4.31
N GLU A 312 -17.55 1.66 5.41
CA GLU A 312 -16.80 2.90 5.66
C GLU A 312 -15.30 2.61 5.88
N CYS A 313 -14.98 1.52 6.59
CA CYS A 313 -13.62 1.05 6.80
C CYS A 313 -12.95 0.52 5.53
N GLU A 314 -13.67 -0.22 4.70
CA GLU A 314 -13.20 -0.67 3.37
C GLU A 314 -12.88 0.52 2.47
N GLY A 315 -13.76 1.53 2.46
CA GLY A 315 -13.52 2.76 1.71
C GLY A 315 -12.28 3.52 2.18
N GLY A 316 -12.06 3.64 3.49
CA GLY A 316 -10.84 4.28 4.00
C GLY A 316 -9.57 3.44 3.80
N ALA A 317 -9.67 2.11 3.84
CA ALA A 317 -8.57 1.22 3.50
C ALA A 317 -8.19 1.35 2.01
N LYS A 318 -9.17 1.50 1.11
CA LYS A 318 -8.92 1.79 -0.30
C LYS A 318 -8.17 3.12 -0.50
N ASP A 319 -8.60 4.17 0.20
CA ASP A 319 -7.94 5.48 0.16
C ASP A 319 -6.47 5.38 0.61
N GLU A 320 -6.21 4.63 1.69
CA GLU A 320 -4.86 4.39 2.19
C GLU A 320 -4.03 3.59 1.17
N PHE A 321 -4.58 2.55 0.56
CA PHE A 321 -3.90 1.81 -0.51
C PHE A 321 -3.50 2.72 -1.68
N ILE A 322 -4.41 3.56 -2.17
CA ILE A 322 -4.13 4.51 -3.27
C ILE A 322 -3.02 5.48 -2.86
N SER A 323 -3.08 6.01 -1.64
CA SER A 323 -2.07 6.92 -1.10
C SER A 323 -0.67 6.29 -1.02
N VAL A 324 -0.57 5.03 -0.57
CA VAL A 324 0.70 4.33 -0.43
C VAL A 324 1.23 3.81 -1.76
N SER A 325 0.37 3.26 -2.62
CA SER A 325 0.79 2.59 -3.85
C SER A 325 1.03 3.54 -5.03
N GLY A 326 0.35 4.69 -5.06
CA GLY A 326 0.24 5.54 -6.25
C GLY A 326 -0.68 4.96 -7.34
N ALA A 327 -1.41 3.88 -7.04
CA ALA A 327 -2.30 3.21 -7.98
C ALA A 327 -3.63 3.95 -8.17
N ARG A 328 -4.40 3.59 -9.19
CA ARG A 328 -5.75 4.15 -9.38
C ARG A 328 -6.79 3.38 -8.56
N ASP A 329 -7.93 4.02 -8.36
CA ASP A 329 -9.12 3.42 -7.74
C ASP A 329 -9.52 2.06 -8.36
N SER A 330 -9.49 1.97 -9.70
CA SER A 330 -9.82 0.75 -10.47
C SER A 330 -8.79 -0.39 -10.36
N ASP A 331 -7.64 -0.13 -9.75
CA ASP A 331 -6.58 -1.11 -9.51
C ASP A 331 -6.77 -1.78 -8.13
N PHE A 332 -7.68 -1.29 -7.29
CA PHE A 332 -8.06 -1.91 -6.03
C PHE A 332 -9.08 -3.04 -6.25
N SER A 333 -8.62 -4.29 -6.23
CA SER A 333 -9.46 -5.46 -6.50
C SER A 333 -10.10 -6.03 -5.23
N THR A 334 -11.13 -6.86 -5.41
CA THR A 334 -11.79 -7.58 -4.30
C THR A 334 -10.82 -8.53 -3.62
N GLU A 335 -9.96 -9.23 -4.35
CA GLU A 335 -8.97 -10.14 -3.78
C GLU A 335 -7.94 -9.40 -2.91
N LEU A 336 -7.57 -8.18 -3.31
CA LEU A 336 -6.72 -7.32 -2.51
C LEU A 336 -7.44 -6.88 -1.22
N LEU A 337 -8.71 -6.50 -1.33
CA LEU A 337 -9.53 -6.14 -0.17
C LEU A 337 -9.65 -7.31 0.82
N ASP A 338 -9.90 -8.53 0.34
CA ASP A 338 -9.98 -9.72 1.21
C ASP A 338 -8.67 -9.97 1.98
N ARG A 339 -7.51 -9.77 1.33
CA ARG A 339 -6.20 -9.85 1.98
C ARG A 339 -6.01 -8.75 3.02
N ILE A 340 -6.42 -7.52 2.71
CA ILE A 340 -6.37 -6.37 3.63
C ILE A 340 -7.24 -6.63 4.87
N LYS A 341 -8.47 -7.15 4.68
CA LYS A 341 -9.38 -7.47 5.78
C LYS A 341 -8.86 -8.62 6.63
N SER A 342 -8.34 -9.69 6.02
CA SER A 342 -7.75 -10.81 6.78
C SER A 342 -6.59 -10.34 7.66
N LEU A 343 -5.65 -9.58 7.09
CA LEU A 343 -4.53 -9.03 7.86
C LEU A 343 -5.00 -8.01 8.91
N GLY A 344 -5.95 -7.13 8.54
CA GLY A 344 -6.53 -6.14 9.44
C GLY A 344 -7.27 -6.77 10.62
N GLN A 345 -7.93 -7.89 10.41
CA GLN A 345 -8.59 -8.66 11.47
C GLN A 345 -7.57 -9.27 12.43
N ALA A 346 -6.48 -9.86 11.91
CA ALA A 346 -5.38 -10.34 12.74
C ALA A 346 -4.78 -9.20 13.59
N ILE A 347 -4.54 -8.03 12.99
CA ILE A 347 -4.04 -6.83 13.68
C ILE A 347 -5.02 -6.36 14.78
N SER A 348 -6.32 -6.24 14.47
CA SER A 348 -7.35 -5.85 15.46
C SER A 348 -7.42 -6.86 16.62
N ASN A 349 -7.30 -8.16 16.34
CA ASN A 349 -7.35 -9.21 17.36
C ASN A 349 -6.07 -9.32 18.21
N GLY A 350 -5.00 -8.67 17.78
CA GLY A 350 -3.66 -8.84 18.33
C GLY A 350 -3.07 -10.23 18.03
N ASP A 351 -3.55 -10.89 16.98
CA ASP A 351 -3.00 -12.16 16.55
C ASP A 351 -1.58 -11.93 16.01
N PRO A 352 -0.61 -12.84 16.27
CA PRO A 352 0.74 -12.66 15.76
C PRO A 352 0.75 -12.51 14.24
N VAL A 353 1.41 -11.46 13.74
CA VAL A 353 1.57 -11.24 12.30
C VAL A 353 2.96 -11.69 11.89
N THR A 354 3.00 -12.71 11.03
CA THR A 354 4.23 -13.32 10.52
C THR A 354 4.38 -13.03 9.04
N ALA A 355 5.61 -12.68 8.62
CA ALA A 355 5.93 -12.56 7.20
C ALA A 355 6.33 -13.94 6.66
N VAL A 356 5.55 -14.44 5.72
CA VAL A 356 5.67 -15.77 5.12
C VAL A 356 6.32 -15.61 3.75
N ARG A 357 7.42 -16.34 3.56
CA ARG A 357 8.08 -16.48 2.25
C ARG A 357 7.35 -17.55 1.45
N LEU A 358 6.83 -17.18 0.29
CA LEU A 358 6.08 -18.11 -0.56
C LEU A 358 7.02 -18.79 -1.57
N PRO A 359 6.73 -20.03 -2.02
CA PRO A 359 7.52 -20.73 -3.03
C PRO A 359 7.25 -20.19 -4.45
N ARG A 360 7.31 -18.87 -4.60
CA ARG A 360 7.11 -18.15 -5.86
C ARG A 360 7.82 -16.81 -5.82
N MET A 361 8.12 -16.26 -6.98
CA MET A 361 8.68 -14.92 -7.15
C MET A 361 7.60 -13.93 -7.54
N HIS A 362 7.68 -12.73 -6.97
CA HIS A 362 6.96 -11.57 -7.47
C HIS A 362 7.85 -10.80 -8.43
N VAL A 363 7.49 -10.83 -9.71
CA VAL A 363 8.22 -10.14 -10.78
C VAL A 363 7.39 -8.98 -11.27
N THR A 364 7.96 -7.78 -11.25
CA THR A 364 7.30 -6.54 -11.62
C THR A 364 8.19 -5.76 -12.59
N VAL A 365 7.59 -5.20 -13.64
CA VAL A 365 8.29 -4.30 -14.56
C VAL A 365 7.49 -3.03 -14.76
N HIS A 366 8.20 -1.91 -14.86
CA HIS A 366 7.63 -0.65 -15.34
C HIS A 366 7.99 -0.47 -16.80
N THR A 367 7.08 0.12 -17.57
CA THR A 367 7.35 0.46 -18.97
C THR A 367 7.08 1.93 -19.23
N SER A 368 7.65 2.47 -20.30
CA SER A 368 7.38 3.84 -20.74
C SER A 368 6.00 4.04 -21.37
N GLY A 369 5.08 3.08 -21.23
CA GLY A 369 3.71 3.21 -21.69
C GLY A 369 2.94 4.24 -20.88
N ASN A 370 1.75 4.62 -21.36
CA ASN A 370 0.83 5.51 -20.65
C ASN A 370 -0.48 4.81 -20.24
N ALA A 371 -0.61 3.52 -20.53
CA ALA A 371 -1.76 2.70 -20.21
C ALA A 371 -1.35 1.23 -20.08
N CYS A 372 -2.09 0.50 -19.25
CA CYS A 372 -2.03 -0.95 -19.17
C CYS A 372 -2.58 -1.61 -20.44
N ASN A 373 -1.94 -2.70 -20.86
CA ASN A 373 -2.32 -3.47 -22.04
C ASN A 373 -2.35 -4.97 -21.71
N ALA A 374 -3.52 -5.60 -21.86
CA ALA A 374 -3.71 -7.02 -21.54
C ALA A 374 -2.82 -7.96 -22.36
N THR A 375 -2.55 -7.65 -23.64
CA THR A 375 -1.63 -8.41 -24.48
C THR A 375 -0.21 -8.37 -23.91
N ILE A 376 0.24 -7.20 -23.42
CA ILE A 376 1.55 -7.06 -22.76
C ILE A 376 1.57 -7.85 -21.45
N GLU A 377 0.49 -7.89 -20.67
CA GLU A 377 0.42 -8.73 -19.47
C GLU A 377 0.63 -10.22 -19.79
N ASP A 378 -0.03 -10.73 -20.84
CA ASP A 378 0.11 -12.13 -21.27
C ASP A 378 1.51 -12.44 -21.78
N LEU A 379 2.10 -11.54 -22.58
CA LEU A 379 3.47 -11.67 -23.07
C LEU A 379 4.49 -11.60 -21.93
N PHE A 380 4.32 -10.67 -20.99
CA PHE A 380 5.22 -10.50 -19.86
C PHE A 380 5.26 -11.77 -18.99
N ARG A 381 4.09 -12.37 -18.69
CA ARG A 381 4.02 -13.67 -18.01
C ARG A 381 4.88 -14.74 -18.72
N VAL A 382 4.75 -14.86 -20.04
CA VAL A 382 5.49 -15.87 -20.83
C VAL A 382 6.99 -15.59 -20.81
N ILE A 383 7.40 -14.32 -20.99
CA ILE A 383 8.81 -13.90 -20.95
C ILE A 383 9.42 -14.19 -19.58
N ALA A 384 8.75 -13.81 -18.49
CA ALA A 384 9.22 -14.04 -17.14
C ALA A 384 9.36 -15.54 -16.84
N MET A 385 8.37 -16.36 -17.22
CA MET A 385 8.44 -17.81 -17.06
C MET A 385 9.62 -18.42 -17.83
N ARG A 386 9.81 -18.05 -19.10
CA ARG A 386 10.90 -18.58 -19.93
C ARG A 386 12.26 -18.19 -19.36
N LEU A 387 12.42 -16.93 -18.95
CA LEU A 387 13.66 -16.45 -18.34
C LEU A 387 13.96 -17.16 -17.02
N ALA A 388 12.94 -17.36 -16.18
CA ALA A 388 13.10 -18.07 -14.92
C ALA A 388 13.50 -19.54 -15.17
N ARG A 389 12.84 -20.24 -16.11
CA ARG A 389 13.18 -21.63 -16.49
C ARG A 389 14.59 -21.78 -17.04
N ALA A 390 15.07 -20.78 -17.79
CA ALA A 390 16.44 -20.78 -18.30
C ALA A 390 17.50 -20.68 -17.19
N ASN A 391 17.14 -20.12 -16.03
CA ASN A 391 18.04 -19.97 -14.87
C ASN A 391 17.78 -21.02 -13.77
N HIS A 392 16.61 -21.66 -13.76
CA HIS A 392 16.27 -22.71 -12.79
C HIS A 392 15.21 -23.67 -13.32
N SER A 393 15.51 -24.98 -13.36
CA SER A 393 14.62 -26.00 -13.95
C SER A 393 13.34 -26.27 -13.15
N SER A 394 13.35 -26.05 -11.82
CA SER A 394 12.18 -26.26 -10.94
C SER A 394 11.09 -25.18 -11.03
N VAL A 395 11.16 -24.29 -12.02
CA VAL A 395 10.11 -23.29 -12.28
C VAL A 395 8.91 -23.97 -12.96
N SER A 396 7.83 -24.15 -12.19
CA SER A 396 6.66 -24.92 -12.60
C SER A 396 5.72 -24.11 -13.49
N GLY A 397 5.57 -22.81 -13.24
CA GLY A 397 4.67 -21.97 -14.02
C GLY A 397 4.78 -20.48 -13.70
N ALA A 398 3.92 -19.70 -14.35
CA ALA A 398 3.74 -18.30 -14.02
C ALA A 398 2.26 -17.92 -14.10
N LYS A 399 1.79 -17.16 -13.11
CA LYS A 399 0.44 -16.60 -13.05
C LYS A 399 0.48 -15.14 -13.50
N LYS A 400 -0.40 -14.79 -14.45
CA LYS A 400 -0.65 -13.40 -14.84
C LYS A 400 -1.26 -12.65 -13.66
N GLN A 401 -0.85 -11.40 -13.48
CA GLN A 401 -1.52 -10.45 -12.59
C GLN A 401 -1.96 -9.24 -13.43
N LYS A 402 -3.05 -8.60 -13.02
CA LYS A 402 -3.58 -7.41 -13.70
C LYS A 402 -2.54 -6.29 -13.65
N CYS A 403 -2.29 -5.62 -14.77
CA CYS A 403 -1.49 -4.42 -14.80
C CYS A 403 -2.21 -3.30 -14.03
N ARG A 404 -1.44 -2.48 -13.33
CA ARG A 404 -1.93 -1.29 -12.63
C ARG A 404 -1.21 -0.04 -13.12
N MET A 405 -1.86 1.11 -13.01
CA MET A 405 -1.22 2.39 -13.30
C MET A 405 -0.75 3.00 -11.99
N VAL A 406 0.56 3.02 -11.77
CA VAL A 406 1.19 3.59 -10.59
C VAL A 406 1.88 4.89 -10.99
N ASP A 407 1.46 6.02 -10.41
CA ASP A 407 2.12 7.31 -10.64
C ASP A 407 2.20 7.72 -12.12
N GLY A 408 1.16 7.34 -12.88
CA GLY A 408 1.04 7.56 -14.32
C GLY A 408 1.81 6.56 -15.18
N THR A 409 2.46 5.57 -14.58
CA THR A 409 3.29 4.56 -15.26
C THR A 409 2.64 3.18 -15.17
N PRO A 410 2.54 2.43 -16.28
CA PRO A 410 2.04 1.06 -16.24
C PRO A 410 3.04 0.14 -15.54
N GLU A 411 2.53 -0.59 -14.55
CA GLU A 411 3.24 -1.56 -13.75
C GLU A 411 2.66 -2.96 -14.05
N TYR A 412 3.46 -3.78 -14.73
CA TYR A 412 3.09 -5.14 -15.11
C TYR A 412 3.64 -6.13 -14.10
N HIS A 413 2.82 -7.13 -13.77
CA HIS A 413 3.10 -8.08 -12.70
C HIS A 413 2.94 -9.51 -13.16
N THR A 414 3.78 -10.39 -12.65
CA THR A 414 3.58 -11.83 -12.75
C THR A 414 4.15 -12.52 -11.53
N LEU A 415 3.48 -13.60 -11.11
CA LEU A 415 3.96 -14.47 -10.05
C LEU A 415 4.56 -15.71 -10.73
N VAL A 416 5.83 -16.02 -10.46
CA VAL A 416 6.53 -17.17 -11.05
C VAL A 416 6.71 -18.23 -9.98
N ASP A 417 6.02 -19.36 -10.12
CA ASP A 417 6.07 -20.44 -9.15
C ASP A 417 7.38 -21.22 -9.27
N ALA A 418 8.08 -21.37 -8.14
CA ALA A 418 9.41 -21.98 -8.08
C ALA A 418 9.55 -22.76 -6.77
N ASP A 419 9.57 -24.10 -6.87
CA ASP A 419 9.81 -24.97 -5.73
C ASP A 419 11.32 -25.17 -5.55
N ILE A 420 11.94 -24.16 -4.94
CA ILE A 420 13.40 -24.07 -4.75
C ILE A 420 13.71 -23.66 -3.31
N GLN A 421 14.94 -23.88 -2.88
CA GLN A 421 15.36 -23.47 -1.53
C GLN A 421 15.38 -21.95 -1.41
N ASN A 422 15.10 -21.42 -0.20
CA ASN A 422 15.09 -19.97 0.06
C ASN A 422 16.40 -19.27 -0.36
N SER A 423 17.54 -19.95 -0.26
CA SER A 423 18.84 -19.44 -0.69
C SER A 423 19.00 -19.32 -2.20
N GLU A 424 18.21 -20.05 -3.00
CA GLU A 424 18.27 -20.08 -4.47
C GLU A 424 17.40 -19.00 -5.11
N PHE A 425 16.42 -18.46 -4.38
CA PHE A 425 15.60 -17.34 -4.85
C PHE A 425 16.43 -16.09 -5.12
N ASP A 426 17.47 -15.85 -4.32
CA ASP A 426 18.29 -14.64 -4.41
C ASP A 426 19.06 -14.53 -5.76
N PRO A 427 19.85 -15.54 -6.17
CA PRO A 427 20.51 -15.53 -7.48
C PRO A 427 19.50 -15.60 -8.65
N LEU A 428 18.40 -16.35 -8.51
CA LEU A 428 17.34 -16.37 -9.54
C LEU A 428 16.70 -14.98 -9.72
N SER A 429 16.46 -14.26 -8.62
CA SER A 429 15.98 -12.88 -8.63
C SER A 429 16.94 -11.92 -9.32
N ASP A 430 18.24 -12.06 -9.08
CA ASP A 430 19.27 -11.26 -9.76
C ASP A 430 19.31 -11.51 -11.27
N ALA A 431 19.23 -12.77 -11.68
CA ALA A 431 19.18 -13.15 -13.10
C ALA A 431 17.90 -12.64 -13.78
N MET A 432 16.76 -12.72 -13.09
CA MET A 432 15.47 -12.24 -13.59
C MET A 432 15.45 -10.72 -13.78
N ALA A 433 15.87 -9.96 -12.77
CA ALA A 433 15.93 -8.50 -12.85
C ALA A 433 16.87 -8.05 -13.98
N SER A 434 18.10 -8.58 -14.00
CA SER A 434 19.09 -8.25 -15.04
C SER A 434 18.62 -8.67 -16.44
N GLY A 435 17.99 -9.83 -16.56
CA GLY A 435 17.51 -10.36 -17.83
C GLY A 435 16.29 -9.63 -18.37
N LEU A 436 15.48 -8.96 -17.55
CA LEU A 436 14.33 -8.18 -18.01
C LEU A 436 14.67 -6.72 -18.33
N MET A 437 15.75 -6.19 -17.75
CA MET A 437 16.08 -4.77 -17.85
C MET A 437 16.36 -4.37 -19.29
N GLY A 438 15.71 -3.29 -19.77
CA GLY A 438 15.85 -2.81 -21.14
C GLY A 438 15.24 -3.72 -22.22
N LYS A 439 14.59 -4.85 -21.87
CA LYS A 439 13.88 -5.66 -22.85
C LYS A 439 12.64 -4.96 -23.38
N LEU A 440 12.27 -5.31 -24.60
CA LEU A 440 11.01 -4.91 -25.22
C LEU A 440 9.98 -6.03 -25.02
N LEU A 441 8.85 -5.73 -24.36
CA LEU A 441 7.84 -6.75 -24.01
C LEU A 441 6.99 -7.24 -25.20
N THR A 442 7.15 -6.64 -26.38
CA THR A 442 6.34 -6.95 -27.58
C THR A 442 7.13 -7.69 -28.67
N ARG A 443 8.45 -7.87 -28.50
CA ARG A 443 9.30 -8.50 -29.51
C ARG A 443 9.54 -9.97 -29.17
N ARG A 444 8.59 -10.86 -29.48
CA ARG A 444 8.89 -12.31 -29.62
C ARG A 444 7.72 -13.07 -30.24
N LEU A 445 7.95 -13.57 -31.45
CA LEU A 445 7.65 -14.96 -31.83
C LEU A 445 8.44 -15.39 -33.09
N GLU A 446 8.89 -14.47 -33.95
CA GLU A 446 9.54 -14.84 -35.23
C GLU A 446 11.01 -15.34 -35.13
N GLU A 447 11.81 -14.88 -34.16
CA GLU A 447 13.26 -15.20 -34.16
C GLU A 447 13.64 -16.53 -33.46
N GLU A 448 12.72 -17.24 -32.79
CA GLU A 448 13.02 -18.50 -32.07
C GLU A 448 12.22 -19.74 -32.51
N GLY A 449 11.52 -19.69 -33.66
CA GLY A 449 11.14 -20.90 -34.42
C GLY A 449 9.83 -21.62 -34.05
N ASP A 450 8.85 -20.94 -33.48
CA ASP A 450 7.50 -21.50 -33.25
C ASP A 450 6.47 -20.71 -34.08
N GLU A 451 6.37 -21.03 -35.37
CA GLU A 451 5.56 -20.31 -36.37
C GLU A 451 4.03 -20.41 -36.17
N ASP A 452 3.54 -21.32 -35.32
CA ASP A 452 2.11 -21.71 -35.31
C ASP A 452 1.17 -20.87 -34.42
N LEU A 453 1.66 -19.83 -33.72
CA LEU A 453 0.84 -19.07 -32.75
C LEU A 453 0.56 -17.60 -33.10
N VAL A 454 0.94 -17.10 -34.28
CA VAL A 454 0.79 -15.67 -34.65
C VAL A 454 -0.30 -15.47 -35.70
N GLY A 455 -1.56 -15.68 -35.33
CA GLY A 455 -2.72 -15.24 -36.10
C GLY A 455 -3.10 -13.80 -35.74
N ASP A 456 -2.92 -12.87 -36.68
CA ASP A 456 -3.64 -11.57 -36.77
C ASP A 456 -3.32 -10.45 -35.73
N ALA A 457 -2.07 -10.33 -35.28
CA ALA A 457 -1.62 -9.27 -34.35
C ALA A 457 -0.94 -8.05 -35.02
N GLY A 458 -1.14 -7.82 -36.31
CA GLY A 458 -0.34 -6.91 -37.16
C GLY A 458 -0.31 -5.44 -36.74
N ASP A 459 -1.31 -4.95 -36.00
CA ASP A 459 -1.42 -3.52 -35.64
C ASP A 459 -0.95 -3.18 -34.20
N VAL A 460 -0.73 -4.18 -33.35
CA VAL A 460 -0.27 -3.98 -31.95
C VAL A 460 1.26 -3.81 -31.85
N VAL A 461 2.00 -4.15 -32.91
CA VAL A 461 3.46 -4.21 -32.93
C VAL A 461 4.14 -2.82 -32.97
N ARG A 462 3.42 -1.74 -33.30
CA ARG A 462 4.05 -0.42 -33.58
C ARG A 462 4.46 0.44 -32.38
N ARG A 463 4.21 0.02 -31.13
CA ARG A 463 4.66 0.77 -29.94
C ARG A 463 5.39 -0.15 -28.97
N LEU A 464 6.66 -0.43 -29.29
CA LEU A 464 7.60 -1.07 -28.40
C LEU A 464 7.69 -0.26 -27.09
N GLN A 465 7.35 -0.86 -25.96
CA GLN A 465 7.52 -0.24 -24.66
C GLN A 465 8.77 -0.84 -23.99
N PRO A 466 9.89 -0.11 -23.92
CA PRO A 466 11.05 -0.57 -23.17
C PRO A 466 10.70 -0.69 -21.69
N VAL A 467 11.23 -1.74 -21.07
CA VAL A 467 11.22 -1.91 -19.63
C VAL A 467 12.17 -0.88 -19.01
N SER A 468 11.63 0.05 -18.24
CA SER A 468 12.38 1.13 -17.58
C SER A 468 12.89 0.74 -16.20
N ASP A 469 12.16 -0.11 -15.49
CA ASP A 469 12.52 -0.65 -14.19
C ASP A 469 12.13 -2.12 -14.10
N THR A 470 12.93 -2.90 -13.38
CA THR A 470 12.67 -4.33 -13.12
C THR A 470 12.85 -4.66 -11.66
N PHE A 471 11.90 -5.42 -11.13
CA PHE A 471 11.94 -5.94 -9.79
C PHE A 471 11.61 -7.42 -9.83
N ALA A 472 12.41 -8.20 -9.11
CA ALA A 472 12.23 -9.63 -8.98
C ALA A 472 12.75 -10.01 -7.61
N ALA A 473 11.89 -10.66 -6.82
CA ALA A 473 12.24 -11.21 -5.51
C ALA A 473 11.28 -12.34 -5.17
N GLN A 474 11.66 -13.18 -4.20
CA GLN A 474 10.71 -14.11 -3.58
C GLN A 474 9.50 -13.33 -3.04
N ASP A 475 8.29 -13.82 -3.30
CA ASP A 475 7.07 -13.23 -2.77
C ASP A 475 7.03 -13.42 -1.25
N VAL A 476 6.76 -12.33 -0.53
CA VAL A 476 6.70 -12.30 0.93
C VAL A 476 5.39 -11.63 1.31
N GLN A 477 4.59 -12.30 2.13
CA GLN A 477 3.29 -11.81 2.55
C GLN A 477 3.18 -11.80 4.06
N GLU A 478 2.58 -10.76 4.62
CA GLU A 478 2.24 -10.74 6.04
C GLU A 478 0.89 -11.43 6.24
N CYS A 479 0.90 -12.44 7.10
CA CYS A 479 -0.26 -13.25 7.42
C CYS A 479 -0.46 -13.26 8.94
N GLY A 480 -1.72 -13.29 9.38
CA GLY A 480 -2.01 -13.71 10.75
C GLY A 480 -1.52 -15.15 10.96
N SER A 481 -1.04 -15.47 12.15
CA SER A 481 -0.50 -16.81 12.45
C SER A 481 -1.50 -17.95 12.22
N ASN A 482 -2.79 -17.63 12.20
CA ASN A 482 -3.89 -18.58 11.99
C ASN A 482 -4.43 -18.58 10.55
N ASP A 483 -3.92 -17.72 9.66
CA ASP A 483 -4.36 -17.62 8.27
C ASP A 483 -3.55 -18.58 7.37
N THR A 484 -3.99 -19.84 7.33
CA THR A 484 -3.35 -20.88 6.51
C THR A 484 -3.51 -20.64 5.00
N ALA A 485 -4.56 -19.92 4.58
CA ALA A 485 -4.74 -19.56 3.18
C ALA A 485 -3.66 -18.58 2.74
N CYS A 486 -3.44 -17.51 3.52
CA CYS A 486 -2.35 -16.57 3.30
C CYS A 486 -0.98 -17.26 3.36
N GLN A 487 -0.75 -18.14 4.35
CA GLN A 487 0.52 -18.86 4.50
C GLN A 487 0.84 -19.79 3.33
N SER A 488 -0.17 -20.36 2.68
CA SER A 488 -0.01 -21.19 1.47
C SER A 488 0.05 -20.36 0.18
N GLY A 489 -0.09 -19.04 0.25
CA GLY A 489 -0.16 -18.16 -0.92
C GLY A 489 -1.46 -18.30 -1.72
N SER A 490 -2.46 -18.96 -1.15
CA SER A 490 -3.82 -19.06 -1.68
C SER A 490 -4.59 -17.79 -1.36
N THR A 491 -5.48 -17.36 -2.25
CA THR A 491 -6.38 -16.23 -1.92
C THR A 491 -7.27 -16.66 -0.75
N PRO A 492 -7.33 -15.90 0.35
CA PRO A 492 -8.25 -16.20 1.44
C PRO A 492 -9.67 -16.20 0.87
N THR A 493 -10.38 -17.31 1.02
CA THR A 493 -11.82 -17.31 0.76
C THR A 493 -12.44 -16.57 1.93
N SER A 494 -13.06 -15.40 1.68
CA SER A 494 -13.65 -14.56 2.72
C SER A 494 -14.42 -15.45 3.71
N PRO A 495 -14.03 -15.48 5.00
CA PRO A 495 -14.68 -16.35 5.96
C PRO A 495 -16.14 -15.91 6.07
N SER A 496 -17.06 -16.81 5.75
CA SER A 496 -18.49 -16.60 5.98
C SER A 496 -18.65 -16.14 7.44
N PRO A 497 -19.37 -15.04 7.71
CA PRO A 497 -19.43 -14.43 9.04
C PRO A 497 -19.77 -15.50 10.08
N THR A 498 -18.89 -15.66 11.07
CA THR A 498 -19.15 -16.52 12.23
C THR A 498 -20.53 -16.12 12.78
N PRO A 499 -21.50 -17.04 12.87
CA PRO A 499 -22.84 -16.71 13.35
C PRO A 499 -22.73 -16.01 14.70
N ALA A 500 -23.38 -14.86 14.83
CA ALA A 500 -23.51 -14.18 16.11
C ALA A 500 -23.97 -15.21 17.16
N PRO A 501 -23.40 -15.20 18.38
CA PRO A 501 -23.81 -16.14 19.42
C PRO A 501 -25.32 -16.01 19.61
N THR A 502 -26.03 -17.10 19.30
CA THR A 502 -27.48 -17.18 19.47
C THR A 502 -27.78 -16.84 20.92
N SER A 503 -28.40 -15.70 21.15
CA SER A 503 -28.86 -15.28 22.47
C SER A 503 -29.78 -16.37 23.02
N THR A 504 -29.31 -17.09 24.03
CA THR A 504 -30.12 -18.07 24.76
C THR A 504 -31.38 -17.36 25.25
N PRO A 505 -32.60 -17.84 24.93
CA PRO A 505 -33.82 -17.19 25.36
C PRO A 505 -33.87 -17.14 26.89
N THR A 506 -33.94 -15.94 27.42
CA THR A 506 -34.12 -15.66 28.84
C THR A 506 -35.41 -16.31 29.32
N SER A 507 -35.28 -17.23 30.27
CA SER A 507 -36.40 -17.89 30.96
C SER A 507 -37.35 -16.85 31.55
N PRO A 508 -38.69 -16.99 31.40
CA PRO A 508 -39.65 -16.04 31.95
C PRO A 508 -39.59 -16.00 33.49
N SER A 509 -39.58 -14.77 34.01
CA SER A 509 -39.57 -14.44 35.44
C SER A 509 -40.87 -14.87 36.14
N PRO A 510 -40.84 -15.33 37.41
CA PRO A 510 -42.01 -15.83 38.12
C PRO A 510 -43.00 -14.71 38.49
N THR A 511 -44.28 -15.00 38.28
CA THR A 511 -45.46 -14.19 38.65
C THR A 511 -45.48 -13.86 40.15
N PRO A 512 -45.66 -12.59 40.57
CA PRO A 512 -45.83 -12.25 41.98
C PRO A 512 -47.23 -12.65 42.50
N ALA A 513 -47.25 -13.18 43.72
CA ALA A 513 -48.46 -13.61 44.42
C ALA A 513 -49.37 -12.41 44.80
N PRO A 514 -50.70 -12.56 44.77
CA PRO A 514 -51.63 -11.51 45.13
C PRO A 514 -51.74 -11.35 46.66
N THR A 515 -51.60 -10.12 47.13
CA THR A 515 -51.86 -9.71 48.51
C THR A 515 -53.36 -9.57 48.73
N SER A 516 -53.92 -10.30 49.69
CA SER A 516 -55.30 -10.14 50.18
C SER A 516 -55.38 -9.05 51.25
N THR A 517 -56.37 -8.17 51.12
CA THR A 517 -56.93 -7.30 52.19
C THR A 517 -57.56 -8.08 53.31
#